data_AF-A0AAP0BJ11-F1
#
_entry.id   AF-A0AAP0BJ11-F1
#
_cell.length_a   1.000
_cell.length_b   1.000
_cell.length_c   1.000
_cell.angle_alpha   90.00
_cell.angle_beta   90.00
_cell.angle_gamma   90.00
#
_symmetry.space_group_name_H-M   'P 1'
#
loop_
_entity.id
_entity.type
_entity.pdbx_description
1 polymer ?
#
loop_
_entity_poly.entity_id
_entity_poly.type
_entity_poly.pdbx_seq_one_letter_code
_entity_poly.pdbx_strand_id
1 'polypeptide(L)'
;MEFASKEEAYTFYNEYARRAYFGIRKEYGNKCRKTKVLTSRRFVCDREGLRGKDVCDHKTNRARAESRCDCDARMTVILNRDTKMYVVSEFVQEHNHQLHHSSTVHMIGSQRKMSIAQEIETDIAYDSGIRLKDAYQFFSTQVGGCDGLGYISRDQKNYLRTKRQRSLKYGEAGSLERYFSKKLKDNPSYYYAIQLDADEQITNIFWADARM
;
A
#
# COMPACT_ATOMS: atom_id res chain seq x y z
N MET A 1 0.62 6.21 -29.62
CA MET A 1 -0.21 5.39 -28.72
C MET A 1 -1.02 6.32 -27.84
N GLU A 2 -2.34 6.11 -27.79
CA GLU A 2 -3.29 7.03 -27.15
C GLU A 2 -4.18 6.29 -26.14
N PHE A 3 -4.58 6.99 -25.08
CA PHE A 3 -5.38 6.45 -23.98
C PHE A 3 -6.49 7.43 -23.59
N ALA A 4 -7.67 6.92 -23.25
CA ALA A 4 -8.78 7.74 -22.80
C ALA A 4 -8.52 8.29 -21.38
N SER A 5 -7.75 7.57 -20.58
CA SER A 5 -7.43 7.97 -19.21
C SER A 5 -5.97 7.72 -18.83
N LYS A 6 -5.51 8.48 -17.84
CA LYS A 6 -4.23 8.25 -17.15
C LYS A 6 -4.16 6.87 -16.47
N GLU A 7 -5.30 6.31 -16.08
CA GLU A 7 -5.40 5.01 -15.41
C GLU A 7 -5.21 3.89 -16.41
N GLU A 8 -5.79 4.02 -17.60
CA GLU A 8 -5.59 3.11 -18.72
C GLU A 8 -4.11 3.10 -19.16
N ALA A 9 -3.50 4.28 -19.31
CA ALA A 9 -2.07 4.40 -19.60
C ALA A 9 -1.19 3.73 -18.52
N TYR A 10 -1.58 3.87 -17.24
CA TYR A 10 -0.89 3.21 -16.14
C TYR A 10 -1.03 1.69 -16.22
N THR A 11 -2.24 1.19 -16.45
CA THR A 11 -2.50 -0.26 -16.58
C THR A 11 -1.70 -0.85 -17.74
N PHE A 12 -1.70 -0.18 -18.90
CA PHE A 12 -0.91 -0.57 -20.06
C PHE A 12 0.58 -0.68 -19.73
N TYR A 13 1.16 0.34 -19.09
CA TYR A 13 2.57 0.30 -18.73
C TYR A 13 2.89 -0.70 -17.62
N ASN A 14 1.97 -0.93 -16.69
CA ASN A 14 2.14 -1.93 -15.64
C ASN A 14 2.13 -3.36 -16.22
N GLU A 15 1.33 -3.61 -17.26
CA GLU A 15 1.32 -4.88 -17.98
C GLU A 15 2.60 -5.07 -18.81
N TYR A 16 3.07 -4.01 -19.49
CA TYR A 16 4.37 -4.01 -20.14
C TYR A 16 5.49 -4.34 -19.14
N ALA A 17 5.53 -3.64 -18.01
CA ALA A 17 6.51 -3.85 -16.96
C ALA A 17 6.43 -5.25 -16.34
N ARG A 18 5.23 -5.84 -16.26
CA ARG A 18 5.04 -7.23 -15.83
C ARG A 18 5.70 -8.23 -16.78
N ARG A 19 5.58 -8.02 -18.09
CA ARG A 19 6.22 -8.87 -19.11
C ARG A 19 7.72 -8.65 -19.20
N ALA A 20 8.17 -7.42 -18.96
CA ALA A 20 9.57 -7.04 -18.90
C ALA A 20 10.20 -7.23 -17.50
N TYR A 21 9.47 -7.80 -16.54
CA TYR A 21 9.96 -8.16 -15.20
C TYR A 21 10.49 -6.99 -14.36
N PHE A 22 9.83 -5.83 -14.38
CA PHE A 22 10.17 -4.70 -13.51
C PHE A 22 8.95 -4.05 -12.85
N GLY A 23 9.19 -3.30 -11.77
CA GLY A 23 8.16 -2.54 -11.07
C GLY A 23 8.06 -1.11 -11.56
N ILE A 24 6.85 -0.53 -11.49
CA ILE A 24 6.63 0.86 -11.86
C ILE A 24 6.15 1.70 -10.69
N ARG A 25 6.46 2.99 -10.73
CA ARG A 25 5.95 4.00 -9.80
C ARG A 25 5.37 5.16 -10.59
N LYS A 26 4.37 5.82 -9.98
CA LYS A 26 3.81 7.04 -10.53
C LYS A 26 4.60 8.22 -9.98
N GLU A 27 5.34 8.91 -10.83
CA GLU A 27 6.04 10.14 -10.46
C GLU A 27 5.06 11.32 -10.34
N TYR A 28 5.57 12.49 -9.94
CA TYR A 28 4.78 13.72 -9.98
C TYR A 28 4.31 13.99 -11.41
N GLY A 29 3.08 14.48 -11.53
CA GLY A 29 2.51 14.84 -12.83
C GLY A 29 2.14 16.30 -12.84
N ASN A 30 2.40 16.97 -13.95
CA ASN A 30 2.08 18.37 -14.09
C ASN A 30 0.58 18.54 -14.24
N LYS A 31 0.03 19.53 -13.54
CA LYS A 31 -1.37 19.93 -13.65
C LYS A 31 -1.43 21.32 -14.27
N CYS A 32 -2.42 21.55 -15.13
CA CYS A 32 -2.74 22.89 -15.60
C CYS A 32 -3.13 23.77 -14.40
N ARG A 33 -2.51 24.94 -14.26
CA ARG A 33 -2.77 25.86 -13.14
C ARG A 33 -4.24 26.34 -13.09
N LYS A 34 -4.88 26.49 -14.26
CA LYS A 34 -6.26 27.02 -14.35
C LYS A 34 -7.32 25.95 -14.17
N THR A 35 -7.17 24.80 -14.85
CA THR A 35 -8.20 23.75 -14.86
C THR A 35 -7.93 22.63 -13.85
N LYS A 36 -6.77 22.63 -13.18
CA LYS A 36 -6.27 21.54 -12.32
C LYS A 36 -6.21 20.16 -13.00
N VAL A 37 -6.48 20.07 -14.29
CA VAL A 37 -6.39 18.86 -15.10
C VAL A 37 -4.93 18.47 -15.24
N LEU A 38 -4.66 17.18 -15.08
CA LEU A 38 -3.33 16.60 -15.25
C LEU A 38 -2.94 16.69 -16.74
N THR A 39 -1.93 17.50 -17.05
CA THR A 39 -1.47 17.71 -18.43
C THR A 39 -0.39 16.72 -18.84
N SER A 40 0.39 16.23 -17.87
CA SER A 40 1.37 15.17 -18.12
C SER A 40 1.57 14.30 -16.89
N ARG A 41 1.94 13.04 -17.12
CA ARG A 41 2.27 12.09 -16.07
C ARG A 41 3.47 11.24 -16.51
N ARG A 42 4.44 11.10 -15.61
CA ARG A 42 5.57 10.20 -15.77
C ARG A 42 5.34 8.92 -14.96
N PHE A 43 5.58 7.78 -15.60
CA PHE A 43 5.64 6.48 -14.98
C PHE A 43 7.07 5.99 -15.05
N VAL A 44 7.69 5.75 -13.90
CA VAL A 44 9.12 5.46 -13.79
C VAL A 44 9.34 4.06 -13.24
N CYS A 45 10.54 3.50 -13.41
CA CYS A 45 10.97 2.30 -12.73
C CYS A 45 10.87 2.47 -11.19
N ASP A 46 10.65 1.37 -10.47
CA ASP A 46 10.62 1.37 -9.01
C ASP A 46 11.98 1.72 -8.38
N ARG A 47 13.07 1.51 -9.13
CA ARG A 47 14.44 1.86 -8.76
C ARG A 47 14.93 3.21 -9.30
N GLU A 48 14.02 4.04 -9.82
CA GLU A 48 14.34 5.38 -10.32
C GLU A 48 14.82 6.33 -9.23
N GLY A 49 15.72 7.23 -9.63
CA GLY A 49 16.26 8.32 -8.85
C GLY A 49 17.26 7.89 -7.78
N LEU A 50 17.65 8.84 -6.95
CA LEU A 50 18.39 8.59 -5.72
C LEU A 50 17.48 8.85 -4.52
N ARG A 51 17.78 8.23 -3.38
CA ARG A 51 17.07 8.50 -2.14
C ARG A 51 17.69 9.72 -1.47
N GLY A 52 16.86 10.65 -0.99
CA GLY A 52 17.32 11.82 -0.25
C GLY A 52 18.06 11.42 1.04
N LYS A 53 19.11 12.17 1.39
CA LYS A 53 20.02 11.88 2.52
C LYS A 53 19.30 11.74 3.87
N ASP A 54 18.16 12.40 4.05
CA ASP A 54 17.40 12.44 5.32
C ASP A 54 16.68 11.13 5.70
N VAL A 55 16.74 10.09 4.86
CA VAL A 55 16.12 8.77 5.14
C VAL A 55 17.17 7.68 5.42
N CYS A 56 18.46 8.04 5.39
CA CYS A 56 19.58 7.17 5.71
C CYS A 56 20.20 7.47 7.09
N ASP A 57 19.54 8.30 7.91
CA ASP A 57 20.01 8.51 9.26
C ASP A 57 19.89 7.21 10.06
N HIS A 58 21.06 6.71 10.48
CA HIS A 58 21.26 5.63 11.45
C HIS A 58 20.51 5.85 12.79
N LYS A 59 19.79 6.97 12.95
CA LYS A 59 18.90 7.29 14.07
C LYS A 59 17.49 6.68 13.94
N THR A 60 17.12 6.12 12.79
CA THR A 60 15.84 5.39 12.65
C THR A 60 16.07 3.88 12.78
N ASN A 61 15.40 3.25 13.75
CA ASN A 61 15.51 1.81 14.09
C ASN A 61 15.12 0.83 12.96
N ARG A 62 14.84 1.33 11.73
CA ARG A 62 14.44 0.56 10.54
C ARG A 62 15.01 1.18 9.27
N ALA A 63 16.33 1.17 9.12
CA ALA A 63 16.96 1.48 7.84
C ALA A 63 16.39 0.53 6.76
N ARG A 64 15.69 1.10 5.77
CA ARG A 64 15.25 0.32 4.60
C ARG A 64 16.42 0.25 3.63
N ALA A 65 16.73 -0.95 3.14
CA ALA A 65 17.72 -1.17 2.09
C ALA A 65 17.54 -0.17 0.95
N GLU A 66 18.66 0.35 0.44
CA GLU A 66 18.65 1.24 -0.71
C GLU A 66 18.19 0.45 -1.92
N SER A 67 17.04 0.84 -2.47
CA SER A 67 16.42 0.15 -3.60
C SER A 67 16.52 0.96 -4.88
N ARG A 68 16.97 2.22 -4.82
CA ARG A 68 17.09 3.08 -5.99
C ARG A 68 18.52 3.09 -6.51
N CYS A 69 18.64 3.02 -7.82
CA CYS A 69 19.92 2.98 -8.53
C CYS A 69 19.97 4.03 -9.65
N ASP A 70 19.18 5.09 -9.53
CA ASP A 70 19.07 6.15 -10.54
C ASP A 70 18.67 5.61 -11.92
N CYS A 71 17.73 4.65 -11.92
CA CYS A 71 17.25 4.04 -13.16
C CYS A 71 16.39 5.01 -13.96
N ASP A 72 16.74 5.23 -15.23
CA ASP A 72 16.09 6.21 -16.12
C ASP A 72 14.87 5.65 -16.87
N ALA A 73 14.60 4.35 -16.78
CA ALA A 73 13.50 3.69 -17.48
C ALA A 73 12.14 4.32 -17.10
N ARG A 74 11.45 4.86 -18.12
CA ARG A 74 10.21 5.62 -17.92
C ARG A 74 9.32 5.65 -19.15
N MET A 75 8.03 5.92 -18.91
CA MET A 75 7.04 6.26 -19.91
C MET A 75 6.34 7.57 -19.51
N THR A 76 6.35 8.56 -20.40
CA THR A 76 5.72 9.87 -20.18
C THR A 76 4.50 10.01 -21.07
N VAL A 77 3.34 10.27 -20.47
CA VAL A 77 2.10 10.58 -21.18
C VAL A 77 1.73 12.05 -21.05
N ILE A 78 1.27 12.64 -22.15
CA ILE A 78 0.84 14.04 -22.24
C ILE A 78 -0.60 14.08 -22.75
N LEU A 79 -1.43 14.93 -22.15
CA LEU A 79 -2.79 15.19 -22.61
C LEU A 79 -2.76 16.04 -23.88
N ASN A 80 -3.20 15.46 -24.99
CA ASN A 80 -3.48 16.22 -26.19
C ASN A 80 -4.81 16.99 -25.99
N ARG A 81 -4.77 18.32 -26.19
CA ARG A 81 -5.95 19.19 -25.96
C ARG A 81 -7.00 19.05 -27.05
N ASP A 82 -6.58 18.69 -28.25
CA ASP A 82 -7.46 18.64 -29.42
C ASP A 82 -8.29 17.36 -29.40
N THR A 83 -7.63 16.22 -29.17
CA THR A 83 -8.29 14.91 -29.08
C THR A 83 -8.83 14.60 -27.68
N LYS A 84 -8.40 15.35 -26.65
CA LYS A 84 -8.64 15.08 -25.22
C LYS A 84 -8.14 13.70 -24.75
N MET A 85 -7.22 13.08 -25.51
CA MET A 85 -6.61 11.79 -25.20
C MET A 85 -5.20 11.97 -24.64
N TYR A 86 -4.76 11.01 -23.81
CA TYR A 86 -3.39 10.95 -23.32
C TYR A 86 -2.51 10.22 -24.34
N VAL A 87 -1.48 10.89 -24.86
CA VAL A 87 -0.57 10.34 -25.86
C VAL A 87 0.79 10.05 -25.20
N VAL A 88 1.41 8.92 -25.54
CA VAL A 88 2.79 8.63 -25.14
C VAL A 88 3.73 9.59 -25.86
N SER A 89 4.49 10.38 -25.09
CA SER A 89 5.43 11.38 -25.59
C SER A 89 6.88 10.93 -25.54
N GLU A 90 7.24 10.16 -24.52
CA GLU A 90 8.60 9.70 -24.27
C GLU A 90 8.52 8.29 -23.70
N PHE A 91 9.42 7.42 -24.17
CA PHE A 91 9.57 6.06 -23.68
C PHE A 91 11.06 5.70 -23.66
N VAL A 92 11.57 5.38 -22.48
CA VAL A 92 12.95 4.95 -22.24
C VAL A 92 12.88 3.53 -21.70
N GLN A 93 13.40 2.58 -22.48
CA GLN A 93 13.36 1.15 -22.15
C GLN A 93 14.57 0.69 -21.34
N GLU A 94 15.71 1.38 -21.44
CA GLU A 94 16.97 0.91 -20.88
C GLU A 94 16.98 0.97 -19.35
N HIS A 95 17.44 -0.12 -18.73
CA HIS A 95 17.60 -0.25 -17.28
C HIS A 95 19.08 -0.38 -16.94
N ASN A 96 19.51 0.27 -15.86
CA ASN A 96 20.87 0.20 -15.33
C ASN A 96 21.04 -0.86 -14.21
N HIS A 97 20.06 -1.76 -14.06
CA HIS A 97 20.05 -2.79 -13.04
C HIS A 97 19.44 -4.09 -13.57
N GLN A 98 19.73 -5.20 -12.88
CA GLN A 98 19.10 -6.48 -13.17
C GLN A 98 17.59 -6.42 -12.88
N LEU A 99 16.80 -6.95 -13.81
CA LEU A 99 15.34 -7.09 -13.69
C LEU A 99 14.99 -8.31 -12.82
N HIS A 100 13.72 -8.41 -12.44
CA HIS A 100 13.25 -9.53 -11.62
C HIS A 100 13.33 -10.86 -12.38
N HIS A 101 13.49 -11.95 -11.64
CA HIS A 101 13.29 -13.28 -12.20
C HIS A 101 11.79 -13.54 -12.37
N SER A 102 11.40 -14.35 -13.37
CA SER A 102 10.00 -14.70 -13.66
C SER A 102 9.25 -15.23 -12.42
N SER A 103 9.91 -16.03 -11.59
CA SER A 103 9.37 -16.57 -10.32
C SER A 103 9.15 -15.53 -9.22
N THR A 104 9.63 -14.29 -9.38
CA THR A 104 9.53 -13.22 -8.35
C THR A 104 8.66 -12.06 -8.80
N VAL A 105 8.10 -12.12 -10.01
CA VAL A 105 7.24 -11.07 -10.60
C VAL A 105 6.02 -10.81 -9.72
N HIS A 106 5.43 -11.87 -9.14
CA HIS A 106 4.29 -11.78 -8.23
C HIS A 106 4.58 -10.97 -6.96
N MET A 107 5.87 -10.72 -6.64
CA MET A 107 6.28 -9.91 -5.49
C MET A 107 6.38 -8.41 -5.81
N ILE A 108 6.34 -8.02 -7.08
CA ILE A 108 6.49 -6.63 -7.52
C ILE A 108 5.32 -5.78 -7.03
N GLY A 109 5.62 -4.74 -6.24
CA GLY A 109 4.61 -3.96 -5.53
C GLY A 109 3.56 -3.28 -6.43
N SER A 110 3.93 -2.82 -7.62
CA SER A 110 2.99 -2.16 -8.54
C SER A 110 1.98 -3.10 -9.18
N GLN A 111 2.27 -4.40 -9.15
CA GLN A 111 1.48 -5.46 -9.76
C GLN A 111 0.66 -6.23 -8.72
N ARG A 112 0.95 -6.03 -7.43
CA ARG A 112 0.21 -6.64 -6.31
C ARG A 112 -1.08 -5.87 -6.02
N LYS A 113 -2.21 -6.57 -6.04
CA LYS A 113 -3.52 -6.02 -5.69
C LYS A 113 -4.43 -7.13 -5.20
N MET A 114 -5.05 -6.94 -4.03
CA MET A 114 -6.13 -7.81 -3.58
C MET A 114 -7.39 -7.49 -4.37
N SER A 115 -8.05 -8.53 -4.88
CA SER A 115 -9.38 -8.39 -5.47
C SER A 115 -10.42 -8.21 -4.37
N ILE A 116 -11.59 -7.66 -4.74
CA ILE A 116 -12.71 -7.50 -3.79
C ILE A 116 -13.12 -8.87 -3.20
N ALA A 117 -13.10 -9.93 -4.02
CA ALA A 117 -13.40 -11.29 -3.54
C ALA A 117 -12.38 -11.76 -2.48
N GLN A 118 -11.09 -11.55 -2.72
CA GLN A 118 -10.02 -11.91 -1.78
C GLN A 118 -10.07 -11.08 -0.48
N GLU A 119 -10.50 -9.82 -0.57
CA GLU A 119 -10.74 -8.96 0.60
C GLU A 119 -11.89 -9.52 1.45
N ILE A 120 -13.01 -9.92 0.83
CA ILE A 120 -14.16 -10.54 1.51
C ILE A 120 -13.77 -11.87 2.14
N GLU A 121 -13.06 -12.74 1.43
CA GLU A 121 -12.58 -14.03 1.95
C GLU A 121 -11.64 -13.83 3.15
N THR A 122 -10.76 -12.82 3.07
CA THR A 122 -9.88 -12.46 4.18
C THR A 122 -10.67 -12.02 5.41
N ASP A 123 -11.77 -11.28 5.21
CA ASP A 123 -12.65 -10.86 6.30
C ASP A 123 -13.38 -12.04 6.93
N ILE A 124 -13.94 -12.94 6.13
CA ILE A 124 -14.62 -14.15 6.61
C ILE A 124 -13.65 -15.02 7.44
N ALA A 125 -12.44 -15.23 6.94
CA ALA A 125 -11.42 -16.00 7.64
C ALA A 125 -11.03 -15.34 8.98
N TYR A 126 -10.88 -14.02 8.98
CA TYR A 126 -10.57 -13.24 10.17
C TYR A 126 -11.68 -13.31 11.22
N ASP A 127 -12.94 -13.11 10.81
CA ASP A 127 -14.12 -13.15 11.68
C ASP A 127 -14.37 -14.56 12.23
N SER A 128 -13.93 -15.59 11.49
CA SER A 128 -13.96 -17.00 11.90
C SER A 128 -12.77 -17.39 12.81
N GLY A 129 -11.91 -16.44 13.19
CA GLY A 129 -10.78 -16.66 14.09
C GLY A 129 -9.59 -17.39 13.47
N ILE A 130 -9.54 -17.54 12.15
CA ILE A 130 -8.42 -18.16 11.45
C ILE A 130 -7.21 -17.22 11.53
N ARG A 131 -6.04 -17.77 11.88
CA ARG A 131 -4.81 -16.97 11.91
C ARG A 131 -4.47 -16.51 10.49
N LEU A 132 -4.03 -15.26 10.36
CA LEU A 132 -3.63 -14.64 9.09
C LEU A 132 -2.68 -15.49 8.25
N LYS A 133 -1.70 -16.14 8.89
CA LYS A 133 -0.74 -17.02 8.20
C LYS A 133 -1.43 -18.23 7.59
N ASP A 134 -2.37 -18.82 8.31
CA ASP A 134 -3.08 -20.03 7.91
C ASP A 134 -4.09 -19.70 6.79
N ALA A 135 -4.78 -18.55 6.90
CA ALA A 135 -5.64 -18.03 5.85
C ALA A 135 -4.84 -17.77 4.55
N TYR A 136 -3.68 -17.09 4.65
CA TYR A 136 -2.82 -16.87 3.49
C TYR A 136 -2.37 -18.18 2.84
N GLN A 137 -1.93 -19.16 3.63
CA GLN A 137 -1.52 -20.46 3.12
C GLN A 137 -2.68 -21.22 2.46
N PHE A 138 -3.87 -21.15 3.06
CA PHE A 138 -5.08 -21.73 2.51
C PHE A 138 -5.41 -21.12 1.13
N PHE A 139 -5.49 -19.80 1.03
CA PHE A 139 -5.74 -19.11 -0.23
C PHE A 139 -4.66 -19.41 -1.26
N SER A 140 -3.39 -19.44 -0.85
CA SER A 140 -2.26 -19.80 -1.71
C SER A 140 -2.43 -21.21 -2.29
N THR A 141 -2.92 -22.15 -1.49
CA THR A 141 -3.11 -23.54 -1.92
C THR A 141 -4.26 -23.64 -2.93
N GLN A 142 -5.34 -22.88 -2.74
CA GLN A 142 -6.48 -22.87 -3.66
C GLN A 142 -6.13 -22.40 -5.07
N VAL A 143 -5.17 -21.49 -5.21
CA VAL A 143 -4.74 -20.94 -6.50
C VAL A 143 -3.46 -21.57 -7.05
N GLY A 144 -3.02 -22.69 -6.47
CA GLY A 144 -1.87 -23.47 -6.95
C GLY A 144 -0.49 -22.91 -6.56
N GLY A 145 -0.42 -21.97 -5.62
CA GLY A 145 0.83 -21.40 -5.12
C GLY A 145 0.73 -19.92 -4.75
N CYS A 146 1.74 -19.37 -4.08
CA CYS A 146 1.75 -17.97 -3.67
C CYS A 146 1.77 -17.01 -4.87
N ASP A 147 2.39 -17.45 -5.96
CA ASP A 147 2.52 -16.71 -7.21
C ASP A 147 1.18 -16.44 -7.89
N GLY A 148 0.20 -17.32 -7.68
CA GLY A 148 -1.16 -17.22 -8.23
C GLY A 148 -2.06 -16.23 -7.48
N LEU A 149 -1.69 -15.82 -6.26
CA LEU A 149 -2.56 -14.97 -5.43
C LEU A 149 -2.68 -13.53 -5.92
N GLY A 150 -1.62 -13.00 -6.55
CA GLY A 150 -1.55 -11.58 -6.91
C GLY A 150 -1.33 -10.63 -5.71
N TYR A 151 -1.08 -11.16 -4.51
CA TYR A 151 -0.68 -10.41 -3.33
C TYR A 151 0.17 -11.27 -2.39
N ILE A 152 0.90 -10.65 -1.47
CA ILE A 152 1.69 -11.35 -0.45
C ILE A 152 1.04 -11.25 0.94
N SER A 153 1.45 -12.11 1.87
CA SER A 153 0.94 -12.11 3.26
C SER A 153 0.96 -10.72 3.93
N ARG A 154 1.96 -9.88 3.60
CA ARG A 154 2.04 -8.51 4.11
C ARG A 154 0.89 -7.63 3.64
N ASP A 155 0.38 -7.83 2.43
CA ASP A 155 -0.75 -7.05 1.89
C ASP A 155 -2.04 -7.38 2.64
N GLN A 156 -2.30 -8.65 2.91
CA GLN A 156 -3.42 -9.09 3.73
C GLN A 156 -3.40 -8.44 5.13
N LYS A 157 -2.20 -8.42 5.76
CA LYS A 157 -2.00 -7.73 7.04
C LYS A 157 -2.26 -6.23 6.94
N ASN A 158 -1.77 -5.58 5.87
CA ASN A 158 -1.98 -4.14 5.65
C ASN A 158 -3.46 -3.82 5.39
N TYR A 159 -4.17 -4.67 4.65
CA TYR A 159 -5.61 -4.55 4.37
C TYR A 159 -6.40 -4.55 5.69
N LEU A 160 -6.25 -5.59 6.51
CA LEU A 160 -6.97 -5.67 7.79
C LEU A 160 -6.61 -4.51 8.73
N ARG A 161 -5.34 -4.11 8.79
CA ARG A 161 -4.93 -2.93 9.58
C ARG A 161 -5.65 -1.67 9.11
N THR A 162 -5.66 -1.42 7.80
CA THR A 162 -6.32 -0.24 7.20
C THR A 162 -7.83 -0.28 7.41
N LYS A 163 -8.45 -1.45 7.24
CA LYS A 163 -9.88 -1.65 7.51
C LYS A 163 -10.22 -1.35 8.97
N ARG A 164 -9.45 -1.90 9.93
CA ARG A 164 -9.60 -1.59 11.35
C ARG A 164 -9.50 -0.10 11.60
N GLN A 165 -8.45 0.54 11.10
CA GLN A 165 -8.25 1.98 11.26
C GLN A 165 -9.43 2.81 10.73
N ARG A 166 -10.00 2.44 9.58
CA ARG A 166 -11.20 3.10 9.00
C ARG A 166 -12.47 2.87 9.83
N SER A 167 -12.59 1.72 10.48
CA SER A 167 -13.75 1.38 11.31
C SER A 167 -13.77 2.08 12.68
N LEU A 168 -12.67 2.72 13.08
CA LEU A 168 -12.57 3.47 14.33
C LEU A 168 -13.32 4.81 14.21
N LYS A 169 -14.61 4.80 14.54
CA LYS A 169 -15.49 5.98 14.49
C LYS A 169 -14.99 7.18 15.32
N TYR A 170 -14.24 6.92 16.39
CA TYR A 170 -13.76 7.92 17.36
C TYR A 170 -12.22 7.97 17.45
N GLY A 171 -11.52 7.50 16.42
CA GLY A 171 -10.07 7.30 16.48
C GLY A 171 -9.67 6.14 17.41
N GLU A 172 -8.36 5.93 17.57
CA GLU A 172 -7.81 4.87 18.44
C GLU A 172 -8.12 5.15 19.92
N ALA A 173 -7.93 6.39 20.37
CA ALA A 173 -8.19 6.84 21.75
C ALA A 173 -9.66 6.63 22.16
N GLY A 174 -10.61 7.18 21.40
CA GLY A 174 -12.03 7.06 21.75
C GLY A 174 -12.58 5.63 21.64
N SER A 175 -11.99 4.80 20.77
CA SER A 175 -12.38 3.39 20.67
C SER A 175 -11.90 2.58 21.87
N LEU A 176 -10.68 2.85 22.35
CA LEU A 176 -10.14 2.25 23.57
C LEU A 176 -10.87 2.73 24.82
N GLU A 177 -11.12 4.03 24.93
CA GLU A 177 -11.91 4.61 26.03
C GLU A 177 -13.28 3.94 26.12
N ARG A 178 -13.98 3.76 24.99
CA ARG A 178 -15.28 3.08 24.98
C ARG A 178 -15.19 1.61 25.41
N TYR A 179 -14.15 0.90 24.98
CA TYR A 179 -13.92 -0.48 25.40
C TYR A 179 -13.70 -0.59 26.90
N PHE A 180 -12.80 0.24 27.45
CA PHE A 180 -12.48 0.23 28.87
C PHE A 180 -13.63 0.75 29.73
N SER A 181 -14.35 1.78 29.28
CA SER A 181 -15.61 2.22 29.89
C SER A 181 -16.65 1.11 29.95
N LYS A 182 -16.74 0.27 28.90
CA LYS A 182 -17.63 -0.91 28.92
C LYS A 182 -17.15 -1.95 29.94
N LYS A 183 -15.85 -2.25 29.99
CA LYS A 183 -15.27 -3.17 30.97
C LYS A 183 -15.48 -2.71 32.42
N LEU A 184 -15.37 -1.41 32.67
CA LEU A 184 -15.67 -0.80 33.97
C LEU A 184 -17.15 -0.93 34.35
N LYS A 185 -18.06 -0.81 33.39
CA LYS A 185 -19.49 -1.05 33.62
C LYS A 185 -19.79 -2.52 33.91
N ASP A 186 -19.14 -3.43 33.19
CA ASP A 186 -19.32 -4.87 33.37
C ASP A 186 -18.68 -5.36 34.69
N ASN A 187 -17.61 -4.71 35.15
CA ASN A 187 -16.93 -5.00 36.41
C ASN A 187 -16.50 -3.70 37.12
N PRO A 188 -17.21 -3.27 38.18
CA PRO A 188 -16.90 -2.03 38.90
C PRO A 188 -15.50 -1.99 39.56
N SER A 189 -14.86 -3.14 39.75
CA SER A 189 -13.50 -3.24 40.30
C SER A 189 -12.41 -3.20 39.23
N TYR A 190 -12.79 -3.09 37.95
CA TYR A 190 -11.88 -2.81 36.85
C TYR A 190 -11.34 -1.38 36.98
N TYR A 191 -10.08 -1.15 36.65
CA TYR A 191 -9.52 0.20 36.60
C TYR A 191 -8.76 0.42 35.31
N TYR A 192 -8.90 1.61 34.73
CA TYR A 192 -8.10 2.03 33.59
C TYR A 192 -7.79 3.51 33.63
N ALA A 193 -6.68 3.90 33.01
CA ALA A 193 -6.30 5.27 32.75
C ALA A 193 -5.68 5.37 31.35
N ILE A 194 -6.05 6.41 30.60
CA ILE A 194 -5.48 6.73 29.31
C ILE A 194 -4.90 8.13 29.40
N GLN A 195 -3.66 8.31 28.95
CA GLN A 195 -3.02 9.60 28.81
C GLN A 195 -2.90 9.96 27.33
N LEU A 196 -3.33 11.17 26.97
CA LEU A 196 -3.21 11.71 25.61
C LEU A 196 -2.18 12.85 25.58
N ASP A 197 -1.55 13.08 24.42
CA ASP A 197 -0.76 14.29 24.16
C ASP A 197 -1.63 15.46 23.67
N ALA A 198 -0.98 16.57 23.30
CA ALA A 198 -1.64 17.76 22.79
C ALA A 198 -2.34 17.56 21.44
N ASP A 199 -1.98 16.50 20.69
CA ASP A 199 -2.59 16.12 19.41
C ASP A 199 -3.64 15.00 19.59
N GLU A 200 -4.11 14.79 20.83
CA GLU A 200 -5.06 13.76 21.24
C GLU A 200 -4.60 12.32 20.89
N GLN A 201 -3.30 12.10 20.71
CA GLN A 201 -2.73 10.78 20.48
C GLN A 201 -2.44 10.09 21.82
N ILE A 202 -2.62 8.77 21.86
CA ILE A 202 -2.37 7.99 23.07
C ILE A 202 -0.87 7.92 23.34
N THR A 203 -0.47 8.36 24.53
CA THR A 203 0.92 8.26 25.01
C THR A 203 1.11 7.07 25.93
N ASN A 204 0.18 6.85 26.86
CA ASN A 204 0.22 5.76 27.83
C ASN A 204 -1.18 5.19 28.06
N ILE A 205 -1.24 3.86 28.29
CA ILE A 205 -2.45 3.16 28.71
C ILE A 205 -2.08 2.30 29.92
N PHE A 206 -2.87 2.40 30.98
CA PHE A 206 -2.82 1.50 32.12
C PHE A 206 -4.18 0.86 32.33
N TRP A 207 -4.21 -0.44 32.58
CA TRP A 207 -5.41 -1.11 33.07
C TRP A 207 -5.04 -2.18 34.08
N ALA A 208 -5.94 -2.40 35.03
CA ALA A 208 -5.87 -3.47 36.01
C ALA A 208 -7.21 -4.19 36.04
N ASP A 209 -7.17 -5.50 35.85
CA ASP A 209 -8.33 -6.34 36.13
C ASP A 209 -8.61 -6.34 37.63
N ALA A 210 -9.89 -6.47 37.99
CA ALA A 210 -10.25 -6.72 39.38
C ALA A 210 -9.51 -7.98 39.85
N ARG A 211 -8.82 -7.90 40.99
CA ARG A 211 -8.32 -9.11 41.65
C ARG A 211 -9.55 -9.98 41.96
N MET A 212 -9.56 -11.22 41.45
CA MET A 212 -10.49 -12.25 41.92
C MET A 212 -10.39 -12.40 43.43
#